data_AF-A0A354CPT8-F1
#
_entry.id   AF-A0A354CPT8-F1
#
_cell.length_a   1.000
_cell.length_b   1.000
_cell.length_c   1.000
_cell.angle_alpha   90.00
_cell.angle_beta   90.00
_cell.angle_gamma   90.00
#
_symmetry.space_group_name_H-M   'P 1'
#
loop_
_entity.id
_entity.type
_entity.pdbx_description
1 polymer ?
#
loop_
_entity_poly.entity_id
_entity_poly.type
_entity_poly.pdbx_seq_one_letter_code
_entity_poly.pdbx_strand_id
1 'polypeptide(L)'
;MGKAVRIKPQGYSMYPLIVPGRDSVIIESTEADGLKRGDVALYRRSSGILVIHRIFRHDADGFYFVGDNQTAVEGPIKAEQIIGVMTVLERNGRSISTDSIIYRAVCMIWLWMRPIRRPVSVTAAFLKKVLGFNIRLVRRWNGKKG
;
A
#
# COMPACT_ATOMS: atom_id res chain seq x y z
N MET A 1 3.08 -19.94 -20.89
CA MET A 1 2.52 -18.59 -20.61
C MET A 1 1.93 -18.63 -19.21
N GLY A 2 2.44 -17.82 -18.28
CA GLY A 2 1.92 -17.76 -16.92
C GLY A 2 0.49 -17.25 -16.90
N LYS A 3 -0.33 -17.72 -15.95
CA LYS A 3 -1.68 -17.19 -15.75
C LYS A 3 -1.58 -15.77 -15.20
N ALA A 4 -2.15 -14.81 -15.90
CA ALA A 4 -2.31 -13.44 -15.43
C ALA A 4 -3.73 -13.26 -14.85
N VAL A 5 -3.84 -12.58 -13.71
CA VAL A 5 -5.12 -12.27 -13.08
C VAL A 5 -5.21 -10.78 -12.80
N ARG A 6 -6.34 -10.19 -13.18
CA ARG A 6 -6.69 -8.81 -12.83
C ARG A 6 -7.37 -8.78 -11.47
N ILE A 7 -6.82 -7.99 -10.55
CA ILE A 7 -7.36 -7.81 -9.19
C ILE A 7 -7.75 -6.35 -8.99
N LYS A 8 -8.90 -6.13 -8.34
CA LYS A 8 -9.32 -4.81 -7.82
C LYS A 8 -9.13 -4.79 -6.31
N PRO A 9 -8.06 -4.13 -5.80
CA PRO A 9 -7.81 -4.06 -4.36
C PRO A 9 -8.96 -3.34 -3.63
N GLN A 10 -9.39 -3.90 -2.50
CA GLN A 10 -10.49 -3.34 -1.70
C GLN A 10 -10.00 -2.58 -0.46
N GLY A 11 -8.81 -2.91 0.05
CA GLY A 11 -8.26 -2.32 1.27
C GLY A 11 -7.33 -1.13 1.04
N TYR A 12 -7.27 -0.22 2.01
CA TYR A 12 -6.39 0.96 2.00
C TYR A 12 -4.94 0.68 2.42
N SER A 13 -4.54 -0.59 2.56
CA SER A 13 -3.16 -0.94 2.95
C SER A 13 -2.13 -0.46 1.93
N MET A 14 -2.48 -0.41 0.65
CA MET A 14 -1.61 0.05 -0.44
C MET A 14 -1.81 1.53 -0.82
N TYR A 15 -2.64 2.25 -0.08
CA TYR A 15 -2.77 3.69 -0.25
C TYR A 15 -1.44 4.41 0.10
N PRO A 16 -1.06 5.50 -0.59
CA PRO A 16 -1.70 6.17 -1.72
C PRO A 16 -1.28 5.63 -3.09
N LEU A 17 -0.33 4.69 -3.14
CA LEU A 17 0.26 4.23 -4.40
C LEU A 17 -0.68 3.34 -5.21
N ILE A 18 -1.61 2.64 -4.55
CA ILE A 18 -2.71 1.91 -5.17
C ILE A 18 -3.99 2.28 -4.41
N VAL A 19 -4.97 2.82 -5.12
CA VAL A 19 -6.19 3.39 -4.53
C VAL A 19 -7.39 2.48 -4.81
N PRO A 20 -8.05 1.96 -3.75
CA PRO A 20 -9.28 1.18 -3.88
C PRO A 20 -10.35 1.91 -4.69
N GLY A 21 -11.11 1.17 -5.49
CA GLY A 21 -12.17 1.71 -6.35
C GLY A 21 -11.67 2.46 -7.61
N ARG A 22 -10.42 2.92 -7.64
CA ARG A 22 -9.81 3.57 -8.82
C ARG A 22 -8.89 2.64 -9.60
N ASP A 23 -7.99 1.96 -8.89
CA ASP A 23 -6.89 1.22 -9.51
C ASP A 23 -7.21 -0.28 -9.61
N SER A 24 -6.72 -0.92 -10.67
CA SER A 24 -6.65 -2.38 -10.79
C SER A 24 -5.19 -2.80 -10.97
N VAL A 25 -4.86 -4.04 -10.62
CA VAL A 25 -3.51 -4.58 -10.78
C VAL A 25 -3.56 -5.88 -11.58
N ILE A 26 -2.60 -6.06 -12.47
CA ILE A 26 -2.37 -7.33 -13.16
C ILE A 26 -1.28 -8.06 -12.39
N ILE A 27 -1.61 -9.24 -11.87
CA ILE A 27 -0.68 -10.14 -11.20
C ILE A 27 -0.35 -11.28 -12.16
N GLU A 28 0.94 -11.53 -12.34
CA GLU A 28 1.45 -12.67 -13.10
C GLU A 28 2.14 -13.65 -12.16
N SER A 29 1.97 -14.94 -12.44
CA SER A 29 2.74 -15.99 -11.77
C SER A 29 4.22 -15.75 -11.99
N THR A 30 5.01 -15.80 -10.93
CA THR A 30 6.47 -15.67 -10.99
C THR A 30 7.11 -16.63 -10.00
N GLU A 31 8.30 -17.11 -10.36
CA GLU A 31 9.20 -17.73 -9.42
C GLU A 31 9.71 -16.68 -8.42
N ALA A 32 9.96 -17.11 -7.18
CA ALA A 32 10.39 -16.24 -6.10
C ALA A 32 11.77 -15.60 -6.35
N ASP A 33 12.65 -16.28 -7.09
CA ASP A 33 14.00 -15.80 -7.41
C ASP A 33 14.01 -14.50 -8.24
N GLY A 34 12.92 -14.22 -8.96
CA GLY A 34 12.77 -12.99 -9.74
C GLY A 34 12.38 -11.76 -8.90
N LEU A 35 11.94 -11.97 -7.66
CA LEU A 35 11.33 -10.94 -6.82
C LEU A 35 12.35 -10.00 -6.19
N LYS A 36 12.07 -8.71 -6.28
CA LYS A 36 12.97 -7.65 -5.84
C LYS A 36 12.31 -6.78 -4.79
N ARG A 37 13.15 -6.11 -4.00
CA ARG A 37 12.70 -5.04 -3.11
C ARG A 37 11.93 -3.99 -3.91
N GLY A 38 10.76 -3.61 -3.41
CA GLY A 38 9.88 -2.66 -4.05
C GLY A 38 8.78 -3.28 -4.92
N ASP A 39 8.87 -4.57 -5.26
CA ASP A 39 7.81 -5.24 -6.03
C ASP A 39 6.55 -5.41 -5.17
N VAL A 40 5.37 -5.40 -5.80
CA VAL A 40 4.12 -5.71 -5.12
C VAL A 40 3.76 -7.16 -5.43
N ALA A 41 3.71 -8.01 -4.42
CA ALA A 41 3.36 -9.42 -4.60
C ALA A 41 2.02 -9.75 -3.97
N LEU A 42 1.29 -10.67 -4.59
CA LEU A 42 0.15 -11.37 -4.02
C LEU A 42 0.66 -12.62 -3.30
N TYR A 43 0.32 -12.76 -2.03
CA TYR A 43 0.66 -13.94 -1.25
C TYR A 43 -0.51 -14.37 -0.37
N ARG A 44 -0.47 -15.62 0.08
CA ARG A 44 -1.43 -16.21 1.01
C ARG A 44 -0.82 -16.32 2.39
N ARG A 45 -1.43 -15.67 3.39
CA ARG A 45 -1.05 -15.85 4.80
C ARG A 45 -1.33 -17.28 5.25
N SER A 46 -0.71 -17.70 6.35
CA SER A 46 -1.02 -18.97 7.03
C SER A 46 -2.49 -19.09 7.44
N SER A 47 -3.17 -17.96 7.69
CA SER A 47 -4.62 -17.91 7.93
C SER A 47 -5.48 -18.17 6.68
N GLY A 48 -4.87 -18.30 5.49
CA GLY A 48 -5.56 -18.51 4.22
C GLY A 48 -5.97 -17.22 3.48
N ILE A 49 -5.86 -16.05 4.14
CA ILE A 49 -6.21 -14.75 3.57
C ILE A 49 -5.20 -14.34 2.49
N LEU A 50 -5.71 -13.85 1.35
CA LEU A 50 -4.92 -13.28 0.26
C LEU A 50 -4.62 -11.80 0.52
N VAL A 51 -3.35 -11.43 0.37
CA VAL A 51 -2.87 -10.07 0.62
C VAL A 51 -1.94 -9.62 -0.51
N ILE A 52 -2.07 -8.36 -0.91
CA ILE A 52 -1.08 -7.70 -1.76
C ILE A 52 -0.30 -6.69 -0.93
N HIS A 53 1.02 -6.77 -0.94
CA HIS A 53 1.91 -5.79 -0.29
C HIS A 53 3.22 -5.66 -1.04
N ARG A 54 3.98 -4.62 -0.68
CA ARG A 54 5.28 -4.35 -1.26
C ARG A 54 6.39 -5.10 -0.53
N ILE A 55 7.31 -5.72 -1.26
CA ILE A 55 8.50 -6.36 -0.71
C ILE A 55 9.39 -5.28 -0.12
N PHE A 56 9.55 -5.31 1.20
CA PHE A 56 10.44 -4.42 1.93
C PHE A 56 11.88 -4.91 1.90
N ARG A 57 12.08 -6.21 2.12
CA ARG A 57 13.36 -6.94 2.08
C ARG A 57 13.10 -8.43 1.95
N HIS A 58 14.14 -9.20 1.63
CA HIS A 58 14.14 -10.66 1.73
C HIS A 58 15.51 -11.12 2.26
N ASP A 59 15.54 -12.30 2.86
CA ASP A 59 16.75 -12.99 3.34
C ASP A 59 16.52 -14.51 3.26
N ALA A 60 17.38 -15.29 3.91
CA ALA A 60 17.29 -16.76 3.93
C ALA A 60 16.01 -17.28 4.63
N ASP A 61 15.40 -16.51 5.53
CA ASP A 61 14.18 -16.91 6.23
C ASP A 61 12.93 -16.66 5.39
N GLY A 62 12.99 -15.72 4.45
CA GLY A 62 11.97 -15.48 3.44
C GLY A 62 11.78 -13.99 3.10
N PHE A 63 10.57 -13.65 2.69
CA PHE A 63 10.20 -12.32 2.25
C PHE A 63 9.49 -11.53 3.34
N TYR A 64 9.78 -10.23 3.40
CA TYR A 64 9.16 -9.31 4.34
C TYR A 64 8.41 -8.23 3.57
N PHE A 65 7.15 -8.05 3.92
CA PHE A 65 6.19 -7.25 3.19
C PHE A 65 5.73 -6.04 4.00
N VAL A 66 5.28 -5.01 3.29
CA VAL A 66 4.62 -3.86 3.90
C VAL A 66 3.56 -3.26 2.99
N GLY A 67 2.43 -2.89 3.56
CA GLY A 67 1.48 -1.98 2.91
C GLY A 67 2.08 -0.58 2.76
N ASP A 68 1.81 0.06 1.62
CA ASP A 68 2.24 1.43 1.34
C ASP A 68 1.66 2.46 2.34
N ASN A 69 0.57 2.13 3.04
CA ASN A 69 -0.03 2.95 4.10
C ASN A 69 0.34 2.48 5.52
N GLN A 70 1.26 1.51 5.65
CA GLN A 70 1.51 0.81 6.92
C GLN A 70 2.99 0.90 7.32
N THR A 71 3.24 0.94 8.64
CA THR A 71 4.60 0.91 9.21
C THR A 71 5.03 -0.49 9.65
N ALA A 72 4.06 -1.35 10.00
CA ALA A 72 4.33 -2.73 10.40
C ALA A 72 4.86 -3.51 9.19
N VAL A 73 5.97 -4.22 9.41
CA VAL A 73 6.54 -5.15 8.43
C VAL A 73 6.00 -6.53 8.78
N GLU A 74 5.45 -7.21 7.78
CA GLU A 74 4.93 -8.56 7.88
C GLU A 74 5.97 -9.55 7.35
N GLY A 75 6.13 -10.69 8.02
CA GLY A 75 7.01 -11.76 7.59
C GLY A 75 7.70 -12.46 8.77
N PRO A 76 8.53 -13.47 8.49
CA PRO A 76 8.88 -13.94 7.15
C PRO A 76 7.70 -14.64 6.45
N ILE A 77 7.52 -14.36 5.17
CA ILE A 77 6.60 -15.06 4.26
C ILE A 77 7.45 -15.96 3.36
N LYS A 78 7.12 -17.25 3.32
CA LYS A 78 7.88 -18.23 2.53
C LYS A 78 7.59 -18.07 1.03
N ALA A 79 8.54 -18.47 0.20
CA ALA A 79 8.45 -18.34 -1.26
C ALA A 79 7.18 -19.03 -1.81
N GLU A 80 6.80 -20.18 -1.25
CA GLU A 80 5.67 -20.99 -1.69
C GLU A 80 4.32 -20.34 -1.36
N GLN A 81 4.31 -19.36 -0.44
CA GLN A 81 3.12 -18.57 -0.13
C GLN A 81 2.88 -17.46 -1.17
N ILE A 82 3.89 -17.12 -1.98
CA ILE A 82 3.79 -16.08 -3.00
C ILE A 82 3.17 -16.70 -4.24
N ILE A 83 2.09 -16.07 -4.70
CA ILE A 83 1.27 -16.55 -5.83
C ILE A 83 1.70 -15.86 -7.12
N GLY A 84 2.12 -14.60 -7.02
CA GLY A 84 2.53 -13.83 -8.18
C GLY A 84 2.93 -12.40 -7.84
N VAL A 85 3.47 -11.71 -8.83
CA VAL A 85 3.92 -10.33 -8.74
C VAL A 85 3.07 -9.44 -9.63
N MET A 86 2.86 -8.21 -9.20
CA MET A 86 2.23 -7.19 -10.02
C MET A 86 3.18 -6.77 -11.14
N THR A 87 2.72 -6.87 -12.37
CA THR A 87 3.45 -6.43 -13.58
C THR A 87 2.88 -5.14 -14.16
N VAL A 88 1.59 -4.90 -13.95
CA VAL A 88 0.89 -3.71 -14.46
C VAL A 88 -0.05 -3.13 -13.40
N LEU A 89 0.03 -1.82 -13.24
CA LEU A 89 -0.97 -1.01 -12.54
C LEU A 89 -1.86 -0.32 -13.57
N GLU A 90 -3.16 -0.59 -13.52
CA GLU A 90 -4.15 0.10 -14.35
C GLU A 90 -4.80 1.23 -13.54
N ARG A 91 -4.65 2.46 -14.03
CA ARG A 91 -5.14 3.68 -13.38
C ARG A 91 -5.79 4.60 -14.38
N ASN A 92 -7.06 4.95 -14.15
CA ASN A 92 -7.81 5.89 -14.99
C ASN A 92 -7.74 5.55 -16.50
N GLY A 93 -7.88 4.26 -16.84
CA GLY A 93 -7.80 3.76 -18.23
C GLY A 93 -6.39 3.67 -18.81
N ARG A 94 -5.33 3.94 -18.03
CA ARG A 94 -3.94 3.81 -18.46
C ARG A 94 -3.28 2.61 -17.79
N SER A 95 -2.45 1.89 -18.54
CA SER A 95 -1.61 0.81 -18.04
C SER A 95 -0.21 1.33 -17.75
N ILE A 96 0.25 1.15 -16.51
CA ILE A 96 1.58 1.54 -16.04
C ILE A 96 2.34 0.26 -15.72
N SER A 97 3.37 -0.04 -16.50
CA SER A 97 4.27 -1.18 -16.20
C SER A 97 5.06 -0.90 -14.93
N THR A 98 5.23 -1.95 -14.11
CA THR A 98 6.07 -1.89 -12.90
C THR A 98 7.56 -1.78 -13.21
N ASP A 99 7.97 -2.05 -14.45
CA ASP A 99 9.35 -1.83 -14.92
C ASP A 99 9.66 -0.38 -15.26
N SER A 100 8.63 0.48 -15.32
CA SER A 100 8.81 1.91 -15.55
C SER A 100 9.72 2.53 -14.49
N ILE A 101 10.81 3.18 -14.94
CA ILE A 101 11.78 3.86 -14.07
C ILE A 101 11.08 4.86 -13.16
N ILE A 102 10.14 5.65 -13.70
CA ILE A 102 9.40 6.66 -12.94
C ILE A 102 8.56 5.99 -11.85
N TYR A 103 7.84 4.93 -12.20
CA TYR A 103 7.03 4.17 -11.23
C TYR A 103 7.90 3.63 -10.09
N ARG A 104 9.02 2.97 -10.43
CA ARG A 104 9.94 2.40 -9.44
C ARG A 104 10.56 3.48 -8.56
N ALA A 105 10.98 4.61 -9.14
CA ALA A 105 11.53 5.73 -8.38
C ALA A 105 10.53 6.28 -7.36
N VAL A 106 9.29 6.55 -7.79
CA VAL A 106 8.23 7.03 -6.89
C VAL A 106 7.96 6.05 -5.76
N CYS A 107 7.87 4.75 -6.08
CA CYS A 107 7.64 3.70 -5.07
C CYS A 107 8.80 3.58 -4.07
N MET A 108 10.04 3.68 -4.55
CA MET A 108 11.22 3.60 -3.68
C MET A 108 11.35 4.83 -2.78
N ILE A 109 11.11 6.03 -3.31
CA ILE A 109 11.05 7.26 -2.50
C ILE A 109 9.97 7.12 -1.43
N TRP A 110 8.77 6.65 -1.80
CA TRP A 110 7.69 6.40 -0.84
C TRP A 110 8.10 5.41 0.26
N LEU A 111 8.71 4.28 -0.11
CA LEU A 111 9.18 3.25 0.81
C LEU A 111 10.27 3.79 1.77
N TRP A 112 11.17 4.64 1.28
CA TRP A 112 12.25 5.25 2.07
C TRP A 112 11.76 6.35 3.01
N MET A 113 10.70 7.09 2.64
CA MET A 113 10.08 8.10 3.50
C MET A 113 9.26 7.53 4.66
N ARG A 114 9.02 6.21 4.72
CA ARG A 114 8.23 5.54 5.78
C ARG A 114 8.59 5.94 7.23
N PRO A 115 9.86 5.94 7.69
CA PRO A 115 10.21 6.32 9.07
C PRO A 115 9.87 7.78 9.39
N ILE A 116 9.81 8.66 8.39
CA ILE A 116 9.56 10.11 8.55
C ILE A 116 8.06 10.40 8.74
N ARG A 117 7.16 9.48 8.38
CA ARG A 117 5.70 9.72 8.39
C ARG A 117 5.12 9.93 9.79
N ARG A 118 5.60 9.19 10.78
CA ARG A 118 5.12 9.33 12.18
C ARG A 118 5.53 10.68 12.78
N PRO A 119 6.81 11.09 12.74
CA PRO A 119 7.23 12.41 13.21
C PRO A 119 6.41 13.55 12.58
N VAL A 120 6.24 13.54 11.25
CA VAL A 120 5.47 14.59 10.55
C VAL A 120 4.02 14.63 11.00
N SER A 121 3.39 13.47 11.22
CA SER A 121 2.00 13.39 11.67
C SER A 121 1.83 13.91 13.11
N VAL A 122 2.78 13.61 14.00
CA VAL A 122 2.80 14.13 15.37
C VAL A 122 3.04 15.64 15.38
N THR A 123 4.00 16.14 14.60
CA THR A 123 4.26 17.58 14.46
C THR A 123 3.08 18.33 13.85
N ALA A 124 2.43 17.78 12.81
CA ALA A 124 1.24 18.39 12.22
C ALA A 124 0.04 18.41 13.19
N ALA A 125 -0.15 17.35 13.98
CA ALA A 125 -1.16 17.31 15.04
C ALA A 125 -0.86 18.33 16.15
N PHE A 126 0.41 18.44 16.54
CA PHE A 126 0.88 19.44 17.50
C PHE A 126 0.68 20.87 16.97
N LEU A 127 1.06 21.15 15.72
CA LEU A 127 0.84 22.45 15.07
C LEU A 127 -0.65 22.79 14.97
N LYS A 128 -1.53 21.85 14.60
CA LYS A 128 -2.98 22.07 14.61
C LYS A 128 -3.52 22.39 16.02
N LYS A 129 -2.95 21.77 17.05
CA LYS A 129 -3.30 22.03 18.46
C LYS A 129 -2.81 23.40 18.93
N VAL A 130 -1.62 23.81 18.51
CA VAL A 130 -1.00 25.11 18.87
C VAL A 130 -1.61 26.28 18.07
N LEU A 131 -1.97 26.06 16.80
CA LEU A 131 -2.55 27.07 15.90
C LEU A 131 -4.06 27.25 16.05
N GLY A 132 -4.72 26.53 16.96
CA GLY A 132 -6.06 26.87 17.44
C GLY A 132 -7.14 27.03 16.36
N PHE A 133 -7.41 26.01 15.53
CA PHE A 133 -8.69 25.96 14.83
C PHE A 133 -9.81 25.62 15.83
N ASN A 134 -10.34 26.66 16.45
CA ASN A 134 -11.53 26.65 17.28
C ASN A 134 -12.75 26.32 16.40
N ILE A 135 -13.13 25.04 16.26
CA ILE A 135 -14.50 24.72 15.81
C ILE A 135 -15.43 24.91 17.01
N ARG A 136 -15.77 26.18 17.24
CA ARG A 136 -16.85 26.61 18.14
C ARG A 136 -17.91 27.35 17.33
N LEU A 137 -18.42 26.72 16.27
CA LEU A 137 -19.65 27.05 15.53
C LEU A 137 -20.04 25.72 14.87
N VAL A 138 -21.00 24.93 15.33
CA VAL A 138 -22.44 25.21 15.45
C VAL A 138 -22.98 24.48 16.67
N ARG A 139 -23.16 25.21 17.76
CA ARG A 139 -24.06 24.82 18.86
C ARG A 139 -25.06 25.96 19.05
N ARG A 140 -25.91 26.18 18.04
CA ARG A 140 -27.11 27.02 18.18
C ARG A 140 -28.17 26.71 17.12
N TRP A 141 -28.84 25.57 17.27
CA TRP A 141 -30.24 25.47 16.90
C TRP A 141 -30.96 24.48 17.81
N ASN A 142 -31.40 24.98 18.96
CA ASN A 142 -32.53 24.45 19.70
C ASN A 142 -33.47 25.64 19.85
N GLY A 143 -34.61 25.61 19.16
CA GLY A 143 -35.61 26.67 19.25
C GLY A 143 -36.55 26.76 18.06
N LYS A 144 -37.48 25.80 17.94
CA LYS A 144 -38.93 26.04 18.00
C LYS A 144 -39.69 24.73 17.67
N LYS A 145 -40.27 24.13 18.72
CA LYS A 145 -41.61 23.55 18.63
C LYS A 145 -42.59 24.72 18.61
N GLY A 146 -43.63 24.61 17.80
CA GLY A 146 -44.70 25.58 17.59
C GLY A 146 -45.37 25.26 16.28
#